data_AF-A0A3N9NJV9-F1
#
_entry.id   AF-A0A3N9NJV9-F1
#
_cell.length_a   1.000
_cell.length_b   1.000
_cell.length_c   1.000
_cell.angle_alpha   90.00
_cell.angle_beta   90.00
_cell.angle_gamma   90.00
#
_symmetry.space_group_name_H-M   'P 1'
#
loop_
_entity.id
_entity.type
_entity.pdbx_description
1 polymer ?
#
loop_
_entity_poly.entity_id
_entity_poly.type
_entity_poly.pdbx_seq_one_letter_code
_entity_poly.pdbx_strand_id
1 'polypeptide(L)'
;LGIRAPLRGDAAYVGMELQILDDSALQYAHLQPYQYHGSVYGVVAAKRGYQRNVGEWNSQQVIVKGHQVRVVLNGITIVDADVAAAARPSTPDGRDHPGLRRKKGHIGFLGHHAYVQFRNIHIKEL
;
A
#
# COMPACT_ATOMS: atom_id res chain seq x y z
N LEU A 1 1.03 -0.21 5.14
CA LEU A 1 -0.20 0.46 5.63
C LEU A 1 -1.41 -0.38 5.23
N GLY A 2 -2.02 -1.05 6.18
CA GLY A 2 -3.24 -1.81 5.95
C GLY A 2 -4.45 -0.90 5.85
N ILE A 3 -5.27 -1.08 4.82
CA ILE A 3 -6.59 -0.46 4.66
C ILE A 3 -7.66 -1.55 4.57
N ARG A 4 -8.85 -1.26 5.10
CA ARG A 4 -9.96 -2.23 5.22
C ARG A 4 -9.59 -3.52 5.95
N ALA A 5 -8.53 -3.49 6.74
CA ALA A 5 -8.02 -4.67 7.42
C ALA A 5 -9.01 -5.14 8.50
N PRO A 6 -9.22 -6.46 8.66
CA PRO A 6 -9.84 -7.02 9.85
C PRO A 6 -8.87 -6.96 11.05
N LEU A 7 -9.38 -7.26 12.26
CA LEU A 7 -8.55 -7.33 13.48
C LEU A 7 -7.62 -8.55 13.54
N ARG A 8 -7.83 -9.55 12.68
CA ARG A 8 -7.09 -10.82 12.66
C ARG A 8 -6.83 -11.28 11.24
N GLY A 9 -5.75 -12.04 11.06
CA GLY A 9 -5.30 -12.54 9.76
C GLY A 9 -4.22 -11.66 9.14
N ASP A 10 -3.71 -12.10 8.00
CA ASP A 10 -2.68 -11.36 7.26
C ASP A 10 -3.30 -10.15 6.54
N ALA A 11 -3.06 -8.95 7.07
CA ALA A 11 -3.63 -7.71 6.57
C ALA A 11 -3.27 -7.41 5.11
N ALA A 12 -2.20 -8.00 4.56
CA ALA A 12 -1.84 -7.85 3.15
C ALA A 12 -2.89 -8.49 2.23
N TYR A 13 -3.47 -9.64 2.63
CA TYR A 13 -4.42 -10.41 1.81
C TYR A 13 -5.87 -10.26 2.29
N VAL A 14 -6.12 -10.33 3.60
CA VAL A 14 -7.49 -10.23 4.14
C VAL A 14 -7.94 -8.76 4.30
N GLY A 15 -7.01 -7.82 4.20
CA GLY A 15 -7.25 -6.39 3.95
C GLY A 15 -6.66 -5.97 2.60
N MET A 16 -6.10 -4.78 2.53
CA MET A 16 -5.17 -4.42 1.46
C MET A 16 -3.96 -3.75 2.09
N GLU A 17 -2.76 -4.14 1.70
CA GLU A 17 -1.54 -3.47 2.10
C GLU A 17 -1.11 -2.45 1.05
N LEU A 18 -0.93 -1.20 1.48
CA LEU A 18 -0.16 -0.19 0.77
C LEU A 18 1.26 -0.24 1.31
N GLN A 19 2.20 -0.67 0.47
CA GLN A 19 3.53 -1.04 0.91
C GLN A 19 4.28 0.15 1.55
N ILE A 20 4.96 -0.11 2.67
CA ILE A 20 5.91 0.83 3.26
C ILE A 20 7.23 0.11 3.43
N LEU A 21 8.19 0.50 2.60
CA LEU A 21 9.51 -0.11 2.49
C LEU A 21 10.51 0.99 2.05
N ASP A 22 11.81 0.74 2.23
CA ASP A 22 12.90 1.49 1.60
C ASP A 22 13.28 0.84 0.26
N ASP A 23 12.85 1.42 -0.87
CA ASP A 23 13.15 0.92 -2.21
C ASP A 23 14.65 0.86 -2.53
N SER A 24 15.51 1.58 -1.77
CA SER A 24 16.96 1.65 -2.00
C SER A 24 17.76 0.56 -1.27
N ALA A 25 17.15 -0.15 -0.32
CA ALA A 25 17.87 -1.15 0.45
C ALA A 25 18.24 -2.36 -0.41
N LEU A 26 19.49 -2.83 -0.31
CA LEU A 26 20.02 -3.94 -1.11
C LEU A 26 19.19 -5.23 -0.97
N GLN A 27 18.63 -5.49 0.21
CA GLN A 27 17.79 -6.67 0.44
C GLN A 27 16.48 -6.66 -0.37
N TYR A 28 16.10 -5.52 -0.95
CA TYR A 28 14.90 -5.33 -1.76
C TYR A 28 15.22 -5.03 -3.24
N ALA A 29 16.45 -5.28 -3.68
CA ALA A 29 16.91 -4.98 -5.04
C ALA A 29 16.17 -5.77 -6.15
N HIS A 30 15.57 -6.91 -5.82
CA HIS A 30 14.97 -7.85 -6.78
C HIS A 30 13.53 -8.22 -6.45
N LEU A 31 12.74 -7.24 -5.99
CA LEU A 31 11.32 -7.46 -5.75
C LEU A 31 10.51 -7.32 -7.05
N GLN A 32 9.31 -7.88 -7.05
CA GLN A 32 8.32 -7.66 -8.11
C GLN A 32 7.80 -6.22 -8.06
N PRO A 33 7.36 -5.64 -9.19
CA PRO A 33 6.91 -4.25 -9.25
C PRO A 33 5.85 -3.86 -8.20
N TYR A 34 4.92 -4.78 -7.90
CA TYR A 34 3.83 -4.57 -6.92
C TYR A 34 4.27 -4.71 -5.45
N GLN A 35 5.55 -5.00 -5.18
CA GLN A 35 6.08 -5.14 -3.82
C GLN A 35 6.88 -3.90 -3.38
N TYR A 36 7.04 -2.90 -4.24
CA TYR A 36 7.76 -1.65 -3.92
C TYR A 36 6.87 -0.62 -3.21
N HIS A 37 7.49 0.37 -2.56
CA HIS A 37 6.82 1.36 -1.73
C HIS A 37 5.59 2.00 -2.42
N GLY A 38 4.51 2.16 -1.67
CA GLY A 38 3.27 2.78 -2.13
C GLY A 38 2.39 1.90 -3.02
N SER A 39 2.89 0.76 -3.49
CA SER A 39 2.10 -0.21 -4.27
C SER A 39 0.95 -0.76 -3.43
N VAL A 40 -0.16 -1.12 -4.08
CA VAL A 40 -1.14 -2.03 -3.49
C VAL A 40 -0.55 -3.43 -3.62
N TYR A 41 -0.07 -3.99 -2.51
CA TYR A 41 0.73 -5.20 -2.48
C TYR A 41 0.05 -6.33 -3.25
N GLY A 42 0.75 -6.89 -4.25
CA GLY A 42 0.25 -7.99 -5.08
C GLY A 42 -0.77 -7.59 -6.16
N VAL A 43 -1.21 -6.33 -6.21
CA VAL A 43 -2.37 -5.90 -7.01
C VAL A 43 -2.06 -4.74 -7.97
N VAL A 44 -1.44 -3.65 -7.50
CA VAL A 44 -1.14 -2.46 -8.33
C VAL A 44 0.26 -1.95 -7.99
N ALA A 45 1.14 -1.90 -9.00
CA ALA A 45 2.47 -1.33 -8.86
C ALA A 45 2.41 0.21 -8.80
N ALA A 46 3.19 0.79 -7.89
CA ALA A 46 3.35 2.23 -7.78
C ALA A 46 4.45 2.76 -8.71
N LYS A 47 4.35 4.04 -9.08
CA LYS A 47 5.49 4.78 -9.63
C LYS A 47 6.56 4.94 -8.56
N ARG A 48 7.81 4.65 -8.91
CA ARG A 48 8.98 4.66 -8.01
C ARG A 48 9.80 5.94 -8.14
N GLY A 49 10.74 6.14 -7.22
CA GLY A 49 11.71 7.24 -7.28
C GLY A 49 11.26 8.54 -6.60
N TYR A 50 10.15 8.49 -5.86
CA TYR A 50 9.59 9.66 -5.15
C TYR A 50 9.78 9.59 -3.64
N GLN A 51 10.46 8.56 -3.12
CA GLN A 51 10.87 8.51 -1.72
C GLN A 51 12.00 9.50 -1.47
N ARG A 52 11.97 10.16 -0.32
CA ARG A 52 13.13 10.86 0.23
C ARG A 52 14.18 9.87 0.72
N ASN A 53 15.39 10.36 0.98
CA ASN A 53 16.49 9.52 1.47
C ASN A 53 16.12 8.91 2.83
N VAL A 54 16.74 7.77 3.16
CA VAL A 54 16.56 7.11 4.46
C VAL A 54 16.92 8.07 5.59
N GLY A 55 16.06 8.15 6.61
CA GLY A 55 16.17 9.10 7.73
C GLY A 55 15.38 10.39 7.52
N GLU A 56 14.94 10.69 6.31
CA GLU A 56 14.09 11.84 6.03
C GLU A 56 12.60 11.49 6.11
N TRP A 57 11.79 12.47 6.51
CA TRP A 57 10.35 12.30 6.62
C TRP A 57 9.68 12.30 5.26
N ASN A 58 8.98 11.22 4.92
CA ASN A 58 8.07 11.18 3.77
C ASN A 58 6.65 11.63 4.17
N SER A 59 5.92 12.25 3.25
CA SER A 59 4.48 12.53 3.40
C SER A 59 3.69 11.64 2.45
N GLN A 60 2.78 10.83 2.99
CA GLN A 60 1.91 9.97 2.19
C GLN A 60 0.44 10.29 2.48
N GLN A 61 -0.32 10.57 1.44
CA GLN A 61 -1.77 10.70 1.48
C GLN A 61 -2.40 9.53 0.73
N VAL A 62 -3.39 8.89 1.35
CA VAL A 62 -4.13 7.78 0.78
C VAL A 62 -5.60 8.16 0.72
N ILE A 63 -6.20 8.01 -0.45
CA ILE A 63 -7.61 8.28 -0.71
C ILE A 63 -8.24 6.98 -1.20
N VAL A 64 -9.27 6.52 -0.51
CA VAL A 64 -10.00 5.28 -0.84
C VAL A 64 -11.46 5.62 -1.06
N LYS A 65 -11.94 5.53 -2.30
CA LYS A 65 -13.34 5.81 -2.68
C LYS A 65 -13.89 4.62 -3.47
N GLY A 66 -14.73 3.80 -2.83
CA GLY A 66 -15.19 2.55 -3.46
C GLY A 66 -13.99 1.65 -3.79
N HIS A 67 -13.81 1.23 -5.05
CA HIS A 67 -12.61 0.48 -5.45
C HIS A 67 -11.44 1.36 -5.90
N GLN A 68 -11.67 2.66 -6.05
CA GLN A 68 -10.60 3.58 -6.41
C GLN A 68 -9.67 3.78 -5.21
N VAL A 69 -8.40 3.45 -5.40
CA VAL A 69 -7.33 3.71 -4.45
C VAL A 69 -6.34 4.66 -5.11
N ARG A 70 -6.09 5.79 -4.46
CA ARG A 70 -5.07 6.75 -4.85
C ARG A 70 -4.04 6.91 -3.72
N VAL A 71 -2.77 6.81 -4.07
CA VAL A 71 -1.64 7.04 -3.18
C VAL A 71 -0.83 8.20 -3.73
N VAL A 72 -0.64 9.22 -2.90
CA VAL A 72 0.17 10.41 -3.18
C VAL A 72 1.35 10.40 -2.22
N LEU A 73 2.57 10.37 -2.75
CA LEU A 73 3.80 10.40 -1.99
C LEU A 73 4.56 11.70 -2.32
N ASN A 74 4.88 12.48 -1.28
CA ASN A 74 5.61 13.75 -1.41
C ASN A 74 5.04 14.68 -2.49
N GLY A 75 3.71 14.74 -2.60
CA GLY A 75 2.99 15.57 -3.57
C GLY A 75 2.78 14.92 -4.95
N ILE A 76 3.36 13.75 -5.21
CA ILE A 76 3.24 13.05 -6.50
C ILE A 76 2.26 11.87 -6.38
N THR A 77 1.32 11.79 -7.31
CA THR A 77 0.42 10.62 -7.40
C THR A 77 1.19 9.43 -7.98
N ILE A 78 1.42 8.43 -7.13
CA ILE A 78 2.19 7.21 -7.47
C ILE A 78 1.29 6.00 -7.75
N VAL A 79 0.05 6.01 -7.25
CA VAL A 79 -1.01 5.05 -7.59
C VAL A 79 -2.31 5.82 -7.79
N ASP A 80 -3.05 5.50 -8.84
CA ASP A 80 -4.44 5.91 -9.02
C ASP A 80 -5.16 4.83 -9.83
N ALA A 81 -5.77 3.87 -9.15
CA ALA A 81 -6.30 2.67 -9.79
C ALA A 81 -7.61 2.18 -9.16
N ASP A 82 -8.46 1.58 -9.99
CA ASP A 82 -9.53 0.70 -9.53
C ASP A 82 -8.93 -0.69 -9.22
N VAL A 83 -8.85 -1.03 -7.94
CA VAL A 83 -8.22 -2.28 -7.50
C VAL A 83 -9.02 -3.52 -7.87
N ALA A 84 -10.33 -3.39 -8.08
CA ALA A 84 -11.18 -4.50 -8.51
C ALA A 84 -11.03 -4.76 -10.02
N ALA A 85 -10.74 -3.72 -10.81
CA ALA A 85 -10.37 -3.88 -12.21
C ALA A 85 -8.95 -4.47 -12.36
N ALA A 86 -7.99 -3.99 -11.56
CA ALA A 86 -6.61 -4.47 -11.58
C ALA A 86 -6.46 -5.96 -11.19
N ALA A 87 -7.42 -6.50 -10.44
CA ALA A 87 -7.43 -7.90 -10.01
C ALA A 87 -8.18 -8.86 -10.97
N ARG A 88 -8.52 -8.43 -12.21
CA ARG A 88 -9.21 -9.26 -13.20
C ARG A 88 -8.27 -9.67 -14.34
N PRO A 89 -8.30 -10.95 -14.79
CA PRO A 89 -9.07 -12.08 -14.23
C PRO A 89 -8.48 -12.64 -12.92
N SER A 90 -7.25 -12.28 -12.59
CA SER A 90 -6.55 -12.64 -11.36
C SER A 90 -5.62 -11.50 -10.94
N THR A 91 -5.12 -11.52 -9.70
CA THR A 91 -4.12 -10.56 -9.26
C THR A 91 -2.75 -10.81 -9.92
N PRO A 92 -1.92 -9.77 -10.10
CA PRO A 92 -0.55 -9.91 -10.59
C PRO A 92 0.36 -10.87 -9.82
N ASP A 93 0.13 -11.08 -8.52
CA ASP A 93 0.87 -12.05 -7.72
C ASP A 93 0.31 -13.48 -7.78
N GLY A 94 -0.81 -13.68 -8.47
CA GLY A 94 -1.48 -14.97 -8.64
C GLY A 94 -2.16 -15.52 -7.38
N ARG A 95 -2.31 -14.71 -6.31
CA ARG A 95 -2.92 -15.14 -5.04
C ARG A 95 -4.35 -14.61 -4.89
N ASP A 96 -5.18 -15.24 -4.06
CA ASP A 96 -6.45 -14.61 -3.68
C ASP A 96 -6.17 -13.49 -2.68
N HIS A 97 -6.80 -12.34 -2.91
CA HIS A 97 -6.80 -11.19 -2.02
C HIS A 97 -8.22 -10.91 -1.55
N PRO A 98 -8.75 -11.65 -0.56
CA PRO A 98 -10.11 -11.48 -0.07
C PRO A 98 -10.45 -10.05 0.36
N GLY A 99 -9.47 -9.30 0.83
CA GLY A 99 -9.66 -7.93 1.28
C GLY A 99 -10.03 -6.95 0.17
N LEU A 100 -9.76 -7.25 -1.10
CA LEU A 100 -10.26 -6.46 -2.25
C LEU A 100 -11.79 -6.39 -2.28
N ARG A 101 -12.48 -7.41 -1.77
CA ARG A 101 -13.95 -7.48 -1.72
C ARG A 101 -14.54 -6.73 -0.53
N ARG A 102 -13.72 -6.30 0.43
CA ARG A 102 -14.19 -5.58 1.63
C ARG A 102 -14.56 -4.14 1.26
N LYS A 103 -15.66 -3.66 1.84
CA LYS A 103 -16.10 -2.26 1.72
C LYS A 103 -15.59 -1.38 2.87
N LYS A 104 -15.33 -1.98 4.03
CA LYS A 104 -14.89 -1.30 5.26
C LYS A 104 -13.98 -2.18 6.13
N GLY A 105 -13.26 -1.55 7.04
CA GLY A 105 -12.41 -2.21 8.03
C GLY A 105 -11.54 -1.18 8.75
N HIS A 106 -10.51 -1.67 9.42
CA HIS A 106 -9.57 -0.85 10.17
C HIS A 106 -8.45 -0.33 9.27
N ILE A 107 -7.76 0.70 9.77
CA ILE A 107 -6.47 1.14 9.27
C ILE A 107 -5.41 0.58 10.22
N GLY A 108 -4.35 -0.01 9.67
CA GLY A 108 -3.28 -0.62 10.45
C GLY A 108 -1.89 -0.22 9.97
N PHE A 109 -0.98 0.01 10.90
CA PHE A 109 0.45 0.14 10.59
C PHE A 109 1.08 -1.24 10.67
N LEU A 110 1.47 -1.75 9.50
CA LEU A 110 2.04 -3.10 9.34
C LEU A 110 3.56 -2.99 9.50
N GLY A 111 4.15 -3.92 10.24
CA GLY A 111 5.60 -3.99 10.46
C GLY A 111 6.25 -4.98 9.50
N HIS A 112 7.44 -4.63 8.99
CA HIS A 112 8.25 -5.49 8.11
C HIS A 112 9.66 -5.71 8.69
N HIS A 113 9.73 -6.08 9.97
CA HIS A 113 10.98 -6.38 10.72
C HIS A 113 12.06 -5.28 10.73
N ALA A 114 11.80 -4.13 10.11
CA ALA A 114 12.64 -2.95 10.10
C ALA A 114 12.00 -1.82 10.92
N TYR A 115 12.85 -0.94 11.44
CA TYR A 115 12.41 0.23 12.18
C TYR A 115 11.70 1.24 11.26
N VAL A 116 10.54 1.73 11.70
CA VAL A 116 9.77 2.77 11.01
C VAL A 116 9.13 3.69 12.04
N GLN A 117 9.07 4.99 11.73
CA GLN A 117 8.39 5.98 12.57
C GLN A 117 7.27 6.66 11.79
N PHE A 118 6.19 6.98 12.50
CA PHE A 118 5.05 7.71 11.96
C PHE A 118 4.77 8.95 12.82
N ARG A 119 4.34 10.04 12.18
CA ARG A 119 3.87 11.26 12.84
C ARG A 119 2.81 11.94 11.99
N ASN A 120 2.04 12.85 12.59
CA ASN A 120 1.01 13.65 11.91
C ASN A 120 -0.01 12.79 11.15
N ILE A 121 -0.54 11.76 11.84
CA ILE A 121 -1.54 10.85 11.29
C ILE A 121 -2.91 11.49 11.46
N HIS A 122 -3.60 11.73 10.35
CA HIS A 122 -4.95 12.28 10.32
C HIS A 122 -5.83 11.44 9.39
N ILE A 123 -7.13 11.43 9.68
CA ILE A 123 -8.14 10.79 8.86
C ILE A 123 -9.27 11.78 8.59
N LYS A 124 -9.81 11.73 7.37
CA LYS A 124 -11.02 12.45 6.97
C LYS A 124 -11.95 11.46 6.26
N GLU A 125 -13.18 11.36 6.74
CA GLU A 125 -14.24 10.61 6.06
C GLU A 125 -14.71 11.37 4.80
N LEU A 126 -15.08 10.63 3.75
CA LEU A 126 -15.34 11.15 2.40
C LEU A 126 -16.79 10.93 1.97
#